data_AF-T1BNL4-F1
#
_entry.id   AF-T1BNL4-F1
#
_cell.length_a   1.000
_cell.length_b   1.000
_cell.length_c   1.000
_cell.angle_alpha   90.00
_cell.angle_beta   90.00
_cell.angle_gamma   90.00
#
_symmetry.space_group_name_H-M   'P 1'
#
loop_
_entity.id
_entity.type
_entity.pdbx_description
1 polymer ?
#
loop_
_entity_poly.entity_id
_entity_poly.type
_entity_poly.pdbx_seq_one_letter_code
_entity_poly.pdbx_strand_id
1 'polypeptide(L)' 'MASSYSDIIVIRHPLDGSAKLASKFSTVPVINGGDGSGQHPTQTLLDLYTIWKEFGDFDNLTITILGDLKYGRT' A
#
# COMPACT_ATOMS: atom_id res chain seq x y z
N MET A 1 14.29 17.42 4.12
CA MET A 1 15.59 16.91 3.61
C MET A 1 15.41 15.95 2.44
N ALA A 2 14.52 14.94 2.44
CA ALA A 2 14.26 14.18 1.21
C ALA A 2 13.41 14.96 0.19
N SER A 3 12.34 15.62 0.65
CA SER A 3 11.39 16.37 -0.19
C SER A 3 11.96 17.62 -0.87
N SER A 4 13.18 18.04 -0.51
CA SER A 4 13.91 19.14 -1.16
C SER A 4 14.78 18.67 -2.33
N TYR A 5 14.95 17.36 -2.48
CA TYR A 5 15.81 16.74 -3.50
C TYR A 5 15.04 15.83 -4.47
N SER A 6 13.75 15.58 -4.22
CA SER A 6 12.93 14.69 -5.04
C SER A 6 11.54 15.25 -5.25
N ASP A 7 10.95 14.93 -6.40
CA ASP A 7 9.58 15.32 -6.77
C ASP A 7 8.51 14.40 -6.16
N ILE A 8 8.92 13.22 -5.68
CA ILE A 8 8.07 12.23 -5.02
C ILE A 8 8.88 11.42 -4.02
N ILE A 9 8.22 10.88 -2.99
CA ILE A 9 8.83 9.99 -2.00
C ILE A 9 8.00 8.72 -1.91
N VAL A 10 8.65 7.56 -2.04
CA VAL A 10 8.08 6.27 -1.63
C VAL A 10 8.71 5.91 -0.29
N ILE A 11 7.88 5.67 0.73
CA ILE A 11 8.36 5.36 2.08
C ILE A 11 7.89 3.98 2.51
N ARG A 12 8.79 3.22 3.14
CA ARG A 12 8.49 1.98 3.85
C ARG A 12 9.11 2.04 5.22
N HIS A 13 8.32 1.81 6.27
CA HIS A 13 8.78 2.03 7.63
C HIS A 13 8.05 1.13 8.64
N PRO A 14 8.72 0.60 9.69
CA PRO A 14 8.13 -0.43 10.57
C PRO A 14 7.07 0.09 11.56
N LEU A 15 6.91 1.40 11.71
CA LEU A 15 5.90 1.99 12.59
C LEU A 15 4.62 2.30 11.84
N ASP A 16 3.49 1.94 12.44
CA ASP A 16 2.15 2.25 11.92
C ASP A 16 1.92 3.76 11.81
N GLY A 17 1.31 4.20 10.72
CA GLY A 17 0.99 5.60 10.47
C GLY A 17 2.20 6.46 10.06
N SER A 18 3.39 5.88 9.93
CA SER A 18 4.61 6.60 9.57
C SER A 18 4.53 7.25 8.19
N ALA A 19 3.94 6.58 7.19
CA ALA A 19 3.73 7.16 5.87
C ALA A 19 2.77 8.37 5.94
N LYS A 20 1.71 8.27 6.75
CA LYS A 20 0.77 9.38 6.96
C LYS A 20 1.43 10.54 7.68
N LEU A 21 2.26 10.27 8.69
CA LEU A 21 3.03 11.29 9.38
C LEU A 21 3.99 12.00 8.42
N ALA A 22 4.75 11.24 7.62
CA ALA A 22 5.65 11.78 6.61
C ALA A 22 4.92 12.69 5.61
N SER A 23 3.71 12.30 5.19
CA SER A 23 2.89 13.11 4.27
C SER A 23 2.49 14.48 4.83
N LYS A 24 2.41 14.63 6.16
CA LYS A 24 2.08 15.92 6.81
C LYS A 24 3.24 16.92 6.78
N PHE A 25 4.47 16.44 6.66
CA PHE A 25 5.68 17.26 6.70
C PHE A 25 6.41 17.34 5.35
N SER A 26 6.02 16.50 4.38
CA SER A 26 6.59 16.52 3.04
C SER A 26 5.95 17.61 2.20
N THR A 27 6.79 18.35 1.47
CA THR A 27 6.36 19.32 0.44
C THR A 27 6.03 18.66 -0.88
N VAL A 28 6.37 17.38 -1.06
CA VAL A 28 6.10 16.58 -2.26
C VAL A 28 5.26 15.36 -1.92
N PRO A 29 4.55 14.75 -2.89
CA PRO A 29 3.71 13.59 -2.63
C PRO A 29 4.48 12.43 -1.98
N VAL A 30 3.79 11.73 -1.07
CA VAL A 30 4.32 10.56 -0.38
C VAL A 30 3.46 9.34 -0.72
N ILE A 31 4.08 8.30 -1.27
CA ILE A 31 3.47 7.00 -1.51
C ILE A 31 3.82 6.07 -0.35
N ASN A 32 2.80 5.49 0.27
CA ASN A 32 2.97 4.46 1.29
C ASN A 32 3.33 3.12 0.63
N GLY A 33 4.58 2.69 0.79
CA GLY A 33 5.07 1.37 0.40
C GLY A 33 5.06 0.33 1.53
N GLY A 34 4.26 0.57 2.57
CA GLY A 34 4.11 -0.28 3.76
C GLY A 34 4.51 0.44 5.04
N ASP A 35 3.56 0.60 5.96
CA ASP A 35 3.82 1.13 7.30
C ASP A 35 3.41 0.15 8.42
N GLY A 36 4.39 -0.47 9.07
CA GLY A 36 4.21 -1.43 10.16
C GLY A 36 3.25 -2.58 9.85
N SER A 37 2.20 -2.76 10.66
CA SER A 37 1.04 -3.64 10.42
C SER A 37 -0.15 -2.88 9.86
N GLY A 38 0.06 -1.63 9.44
CA GLY A 38 -0.94 -0.71 8.91
C GLY A 38 -1.34 -1.03 7.46
N GLN A 39 -0.89 -0.22 6.51
CA GLN A 39 -1.39 -0.28 5.13
C GLN A 39 -0.26 -0.49 4.13
N HIS A 40 -0.55 -1.24 3.07
CA HIS A 40 0.30 -1.33 1.88
C HIS A 40 -0.52 -1.13 0.59
N PRO A 41 -1.02 0.09 0.31
CA PRO A 41 -2.03 0.32 -0.73
C PRO A 41 -1.59 -0.11 -2.14
N THR A 42 -0.31 0.02 -2.46
CA THR A 42 0.22 -0.39 -3.76
C THR A 42 0.20 -1.90 -3.97
N GLN A 43 0.24 -2.70 -2.90
CA GLN A 43 0.12 -4.15 -2.98
C GLN A 43 -1.33 -4.52 -3.27
N THR A 44 -2.29 -3.94 -2.54
CA THR A 44 -3.72 -4.16 -2.81
C THR A 44 -4.10 -3.78 -4.24
N LEU A 45 -3.56 -2.68 -4.77
CA LEU A 45 -3.78 -2.30 -6.18
C LEU A 45 -3.21 -3.32 -7.17
N LEU A 46 -2.04 -3.89 -6.88
CA LEU A 46 -1.44 -4.95 -7.69
C LEU A 46 -2.29 -6.23 -7.66
N ASP A 47 -2.81 -6.59 -6.50
CA ASP A 47 -3.65 -7.79 -6.34
C ASP A 47 -4.97 -7.63 -7.11
N LEU A 48 -5.63 -6.47 -6.98
CA LEU A 48 -6.83 -6.15 -7.74
C LEU A 48 -6.56 -6.13 -9.25
N TYR A 49 -5.46 -5.53 -9.68
CA TYR A 49 -5.07 -5.54 -11.08
C TYR A 49 -4.85 -6.97 -11.59
N THR A 50 -4.25 -7.84 -10.77
CA THR A 50 -4.04 -9.24 -11.13
C THR A 50 -5.36 -9.98 -11.29
N ILE A 51 -6.30 -9.80 -10.35
CA ILE A 51 -7.64 -10.38 -10.46
C ILE A 51 -8.33 -9.89 -11.74
N TRP A 52 -8.34 -8.58 -11.99
CA TRP A 52 -8.95 -8.01 -13.19
C TRP A 52 -8.29 -8.52 -14.48
N LYS A 53 -6.97 -8.65 -14.50
CA LYS A 53 -6.24 -9.15 -15.67
C LYS A 53 -6.57 -10.60 -15.99
N GLU A 54 -6.75 -11.44 -14.97
CA GLU A 54 -7.02 -12.87 -15.13
C GLU A 54 -8.51 -13.18 -15.36
N PHE A 55 -9.43 -12.40 -14.77
CA PHE A 55 -10.87 -12.67 -14.82
C PHE A 55 -11.68 -11.65 -15.64
N GLY A 56 -11.10 -10.52 -16.01
CA GLY A 56 -11.72 -9.46 -16.84
C GLY A 56 -12.65 -8.50 -16.09
N ASP A 57 -13.11 -8.87 -14.90
CA ASP A 57 -14.01 -8.11 -14.03
C ASP A 57 -13.85 -8.58 -12.57
N PHE A 58 -14.51 -7.90 -11.64
CA PHE A 58 -14.59 -8.25 -10.21
C PHE A 58 -15.94 -8.85 -9.81
N ASP A 59 -16.96 -8.71 -10.66
CA ASP A 59 -18.31 -9.15 -10.34
C ASP A 59 -18.44 -10.67 -10.33
N ASN A 60 -19.25 -11.18 -9.39
CA ASN A 60 -19.54 -12.62 -9.20
C ASN A 60 -18.32 -13.53 -8.95
N LEU A 61 -17.18 -12.97 -8.54
CA LEU A 61 -16.02 -13.75 -8.12
C LEU A 61 -16.16 -14.21 -6.66
N THR A 62 -15.85 -15.49 -6.41
CA THR A 62 -15.67 -15.99 -5.05
C THR A 62 -14.19 -15.92 -4.68
N ILE A 63 -13.81 -14.95 -3.86
CA ILE A 63 -12.43 -14.79 -3.40
C ILE A 63 -12.26 -15.53 -2.07
N THR A 64 -11.31 -16.46 -2.02
CA THR A 64 -10.93 -17.16 -0.79
C THR A 64 -9.58 -16.62 -0.30
N ILE A 65 -9.55 -16.07 0.91
CA ILE A 65 -8.32 -15.61 1.56
C ILE A 65 -7.88 -16.69 2.56
N LEU A 66 -6.65 -17.19 2.40
CA LEU A 66 -6.13 -18.30 3.20
C LEU A 66 -4.77 -17.96 3.79
N GLY A 67 -4.56 -18.32 5.06
CA GLY A 67 -3.31 -18.11 5.78
C GLY A 67 -3.53 -17.44 7.14
N ASP A 68 -2.54 -16.68 7.59
CA ASP A 68 -2.63 -15.90 8.82
C ASP A 68 -3.44 -14.62 8.59
N LEU A 69 -4.75 -14.72 8.81
CA LEU A 69 -5.68 -13.60 8.66
C LEU A 69 -5.57 -12.59 9.82
N LYS A 70 -4.89 -12.94 10.91
CA LYS A 70 -4.76 -12.07 12.09
C LYS A 70 -3.60 -11.09 11.93
N TYR A 71 -2.51 -11.51 11.27
CA TYR A 71 -1.31 -10.69 11.08
C TYR A 71 -0.92 -10.47 9.62
N GLY A 72 -1.69 -10.97 8.65
CA GLY A 72 -1.53 -10.68 7.22
C GLY A 72 -1.64 -9.17 6.94
N ARG A 73 -0.64 -8.62 6.25
CA ARG A 73 -0.41 -7.16 6.14
C ARG A 73 -0.65 -6.59 4.74
N THR A 74 -1.01 -7.45 3.79
CA THR A 74 -1.16 -7.17 2.37
C THR A 74 -2.62 -6.94 2.03
#